data_AF-A0A5U3G7P7-F1
#
_entry.id   AF-A0A5U3G7P7-F1
#
_cell.length_a   1.000
_cell.length_b   1.000
_cell.length_c   1.000
_cell.angle_alpha   90.00
_cell.angle_beta   90.00
_cell.angle_gamma   90.00
#
_symmetry.space_group_name_H-M   'P 1'
#
loop_
_entity.id
_entity.type
_entity.pdbx_description
1 polymer ?
#
loop_
_entity_poly.entity_id
_entity_poly.type
_entity_poly.pdbx_seq_one_letter_code
_entity_poly.pdbx_strand_id
1 'polypeptide(L)'
;MADKIEVKLDFDAQDVQRQLMRLEEREIPFAMALTATRTAKAAQMALKDEIGRVFDNPTPWILNSTYILAAKKSDPKAVVYAREWGGT
;
A
#
# COMPACT_ATOMS: atom_id res chain seq x y z
N MET A 1 -13.12 31.54 44.30
CA MET A 1 -11.75 31.68 43.78
C MET A 1 -11.65 30.76 42.59
N ALA A 2 -11.59 31.30 41.37
CA ALA A 2 -11.43 30.50 40.15
C ALA A 2 -10.04 30.82 39.61
N ASP A 3 -9.17 29.82 39.62
CA ASP A 3 -7.79 29.94 39.15
C ASP A 3 -7.79 29.96 37.62
N LYS A 4 -7.15 30.98 37.04
CA LYS A 4 -7.16 31.23 35.60
C LYS A 4 -5.89 30.63 35.02
N ILE A 5 -6.00 29.43 34.45
CA ILE A 5 -4.88 28.79 33.75
C ILE A 5 -4.75 29.46 32.37
N GLU A 6 -3.70 30.26 32.20
CA GLU A 6 -3.35 30.87 30.93
C GLU A 6 -2.39 29.93 30.19
N VAL A 7 -2.92 29.19 29.21
CA VAL A 7 -2.11 28.34 28.33
C VAL A 7 -1.64 29.17 27.13
N LYS A 8 -0.37 29.54 27.12
CA LYS A 8 0.29 30.07 25.91
C LYS A 8 0.57 28.92 24.96
N LEU A 9 -0.15 28.89 23.84
CA LEU A 9 0.17 28.04 22.69
C LEU A 9 0.98 28.87 21.71
N ASP A 10 2.30 28.71 21.74
CA ASP A 10 3.17 29.23 20.69
C ASP A 10 3.05 28.30 19.48
N PHE A 11 2.14 28.63 18.56
CA PHE A 11 2.04 27.95 17.28
C PHE A 11 3.18 28.43 16.38
N ASP A 12 4.25 27.65 16.30
CA ASP A 12 5.30 27.88 15.29
C ASP A 12 4.73 27.50 13.91
N ALA A 13 4.28 28.52 13.18
CA ALA A 13 3.75 28.37 11.83
C ALA A 13 4.75 27.69 10.88
N GLN A 14 6.06 27.82 11.12
CA GLN A 14 7.08 27.17 10.31
C GLN A 14 7.12 25.66 10.55
N ASP A 15 6.88 25.21 11.79
CA ASP A 15 6.79 23.78 12.11
C ASP A 15 5.59 23.11 11.45
N VAL A 16 4.44 23.77 11.51
CA VAL A 16 3.22 23.27 10.84
C VAL A 16 3.45 23.19 9.33
N GLN A 17 4.07 24.21 8.73
CA GLN A 17 4.41 24.18 7.30
C GLN A 17 5.37 23.04 6.96
N ARG A 18 6.42 22.81 7.77
CA ARG A 18 7.35 21.67 7.58
C ARG A 18 6.65 20.32 7.65
N GLN A 19 5.70 20.16 8.56
CA GLN A 19 4.93 18.93 8.69
C GLN A 19 4.01 18.70 7.49
N LEU A 20 3.36 19.75 6.98
CA LEU A 20 2.53 19.68 5.78
C LEU A 20 3.34 19.31 4.54
N MET A 21 4.51 19.93 4.34
CA MET A 21 5.40 19.57 3.23
C MET A 21 5.85 18.11 3.33
N ARG A 22 6.20 17.63 4.52
CA ARG A 22 6.55 16.22 4.73
C ARG A 22 5.40 15.27 4.39
N LEU A 23 4.18 15.62 4.79
CA LEU A 23 2.98 14.82 4.53
C LEU A 23 2.77 14.67 3.01
N GLU A 24 2.83 15.78 2.27
CA GLU A 24 2.67 15.83 0.82
C GLU A 24 3.76 15.04 0.10
N GLU A 25 5.03 15.30 0.42
CA GLU A 25 6.16 14.75 -0.35
C GLU A 25 6.46 13.28 -0.04
N ARG A 26 6.15 12.81 1.18
CA ARG A 26 6.67 11.50 1.65
C ARG A 26 5.59 10.54 2.09
N GLU A 27 4.65 11.00 2.89
CA GLU A 27 3.68 10.14 3.57
C GLU A 27 2.51 9.77 2.63
N ILE A 28 1.96 10.75 1.89
CA ILE A 28 0.89 10.49 0.91
C ILE A 28 1.36 9.52 -0.19
N PRO A 29 2.49 9.74 -0.89
CA PRO A 29 2.96 8.80 -1.91
C PRO A 29 3.27 7.40 -1.36
N PHE A 30 3.75 7.33 -0.11
CA PHE A 30 3.98 6.05 0.56
C PHE A 30 2.67 5.31 0.84
N ALA A 31 1.69 6.00 1.42
CA ALA A 31 0.38 5.42 1.71
C ALA A 31 -0.30 4.90 0.44
N MET A 32 -0.19 5.64 -0.67
CA MET A 32 -0.71 5.22 -1.98
C MET A 32 -0.04 3.93 -2.48
N ALA A 33 1.29 3.89 -2.53
CA ALA A 33 2.03 2.71 -2.96
C ALA A 33 1.77 1.49 -2.04
N LEU A 34 1.70 1.72 -0.73
CA LEU A 34 1.39 0.68 0.25
C LEU A 34 -0.01 0.11 0.05
N THR A 35 -1.00 0.97 -0.17
CA THR A 35 -2.39 0.58 -0.39
C THR A 35 -2.55 -0.20 -1.69
N ALA A 36 -1.95 0.27 -2.79
CA ALA A 36 -1.95 -0.45 -4.06
C ALA A 36 -1.32 -1.85 -3.92
N THR A 37 -0.17 -1.93 -3.25
CA THR A 37 0.53 -3.21 -3.03
C THR A 37 -0.28 -4.16 -2.14
N ARG A 38 -0.93 -3.67 -1.09
CA ARG A 38 -1.81 -4.48 -0.23
C ARG A 38 -3.04 -4.99 -0.98
N THR A 39 -3.61 -4.16 -1.85
CA THR A 39 -4.73 -4.54 -2.70
C THR A 39 -4.32 -5.65 -3.68
N ALA A 40 -3.16 -5.53 -4.31
CA ALA A 40 -2.61 -6.58 -5.17
C ALA A 40 -2.36 -7.89 -4.42
N LYS A 41 -1.91 -7.84 -3.16
CA LYS A 41 -1.76 -9.03 -2.31
C LYS A 41 -3.09 -9.72 -2.02
N ALA A 42 -4.12 -8.94 -1.68
CA ALA A 42 -5.46 -9.49 -1.48
C ALA A 42 -6.01 -10.14 -2.75
N ALA A 43 -5.83 -9.50 -3.91
CA ALA A 43 -6.22 -10.05 -5.20
C ALA A 43 -5.46 -11.34 -5.55
N GLN A 44 -4.15 -11.40 -5.32
CA GLN A 44 -3.35 -12.62 -5.54
C GLN A 44 -3.84 -13.78 -4.67
N MET A 45 -4.17 -13.53 -3.40
CA MET A 45 -4.72 -14.56 -2.51
C MET A 45 -6.06 -15.07 -3.03
N ALA A 46 -6.97 -14.17 -3.40
CA ALA A 46 -8.26 -14.54 -3.97
C ALA A 46 -8.12 -15.37 -5.27
N LEU A 47 -7.17 -15.01 -6.14
CA LEU A 47 -6.87 -15.78 -7.34
C LEU A 47 -6.33 -17.18 -7.00
N LYS A 48 -5.45 -17.30 -6.02
CA LYS A 48 -4.92 -18.59 -5.57
C LYS A 48 -6.01 -19.50 -5.01
N ASP A 49 -6.93 -18.95 -4.23
CA ASP A 49 -8.08 -19.68 -3.71
C ASP A 49 -9.01 -20.15 -4.84
N GLU A 50 -9.26 -19.27 -5.81
CA GLU A 50 -10.06 -19.58 -6.99
C GLU A 50 -9.43 -20.67 -7.88
N ILE A 51 -8.09 -20.64 -8.03
CA ILE A 51 -7.36 -21.71 -8.71
C ILE A 51 -7.57 -23.05 -7.99
N GLY A 52 -7.49 -23.06 -6.65
CA GLY A 52 -7.75 -24.25 -5.84
C GLY A 52 -9.18 -24.78 -5.98
N ARG A 53 -10.14 -23.91 -6.29
CA ARG A 53 -11.57 -24.24 -6.42
C ARG A 53 -11.95 -24.72 -7.82
N VAL A 54 -11.40 -24.12 -8.86
CA VAL A 54 -11.82 -24.35 -10.26
C VAL A 54 -11.02 -25.44 -10.95
N PHE A 55 -9.74 -25.59 -10.63
CA PHE A 55 -8.90 -26.62 -11.24
C PHE A 55 -9.01 -27.94 -10.46
N ASP A 56 -9.07 -29.05 -11.19
CA ASP A 56 -9.01 -30.39 -10.60
C ASP A 56 -7.55 -30.76 -10.29
N ASN A 57 -7.27 -31.11 -9.03
CA ASN A 57 -5.93 -31.48 -8.54
C ASN A 57 -4.81 -30.51 -8.98
N PRO A 58 -4.92 -29.20 -8.71
CA PRO A 58 -3.93 -28.23 -9.15
C PRO A 58 -2.59 -28.53 -8.46
N THR A 59 -1.53 -28.63 -9.25
CA THR A 59 -0.20 -28.85 -8.70
C THR A 59 0.24 -27.63 -7.88
N PRO A 60 1.16 -27.79 -6.90
CA PRO A 60 1.73 -26.66 -6.17
C PRO A 60 2.34 -25.59 -7.08
N TRP A 61 2.79 -25.97 -8.28
CA TRP A 61 3.31 -25.04 -9.27
C TRP A 61 2.19 -24.13 -9.83
N ILE A 62 1.02 -24.69 -10.17
CA ILE A 62 -0.14 -23.92 -10.64
C ILE A 62 -0.69 -23.02 -9.53
N LEU A 63 -0.81 -23.53 -8.30
CA LEU A 63 -1.29 -22.74 -7.15
C LEU A 63 -0.40 -21.53 -6.82
N ASN A 64 0.89 -21.58 -7.17
CA ASN A 64 1.84 -20.49 -6.94
C ASN A 64 2.25 -19.79 -8.24
N SER A 65 1.41 -19.86 -9.28
CA SER A 65 1.69 -19.27 -10.60
C SER A 65 1.45 -17.76 -10.67
N THR A 66 0.76 -17.17 -9.71
CA THR A 66 0.51 -15.72 -9.65
C THR A 66 1.61 -14.99 -8.88
N TYR A 67 2.00 -13.81 -9.35
CA TYR A 67 3.06 -12.95 -8.78
C TYR A 67 2.59 -11.49 -8.68
N ILE A 68 3.34 -10.69 -7.92
CA ILE A 68 3.03 -9.27 -7.69
C ILE A 68 4.23 -8.40 -8.04
N LEU A 69 4.01 -7.40 -8.90
CA LEU A 69 4.88 -6.23 -9.00
C LEU A 69 4.37 -5.18 -8.00
N ALA A 70 5.17 -4.90 -6.98
CA ALA A 70 4.82 -3.93 -5.95
C ALA A 70 4.86 -2.49 -6.48
N ALA A 71 3.98 -1.65 -5.97
CA ALA A 71 3.94 -0.23 -6.32
C ALA A 71 5.13 0.53 -5.71
N LYS A 72 5.56 1.60 -6.38
CA LYS A 72 6.60 2.51 -5.90
C LYS A 72 5.96 3.84 -5.50
N LYS A 73 6.63 4.63 -4.66
CA LYS A 73 6.13 5.98 -4.30
C LYS A 73 5.97 6.88 -5.53
N SER A 74 6.86 6.74 -6.51
CA SER A 74 6.84 7.47 -7.78
C SER A 74 5.83 6.93 -8.79
N ASP A 75 5.35 5.70 -8.62
CA ASP A 75 4.38 5.04 -9.48
C ASP A 75 3.49 4.13 -8.62
N PRO A 76 2.34 4.63 -8.12
CA PRO A 76 1.46 3.92 -7.19
C PRO A 76 0.64 2.80 -7.87
N LYS A 77 1.21 2.13 -8.87
CA LYS A 77 0.62 1.01 -9.60
C LYS A 77 1.22 -0.31 -9.12
N ALA A 78 0.36 -1.22 -8.68
CA ALA A 78 0.73 -2.60 -8.40
C ALA A 78 0.06 -3.51 -9.44
N VAL A 79 0.73 -4.59 -9.84
CA VAL A 79 0.23 -5.51 -10.87
C VAL A 79 0.27 -6.94 -10.32
N VAL A 80 -0.83 -7.67 -10.50
CA VAL A 80 -0.88 -9.12 -10.30
C VAL A 80 -0.79 -9.77 -11.68
N TYR A 81 0.10 -10.74 -11.84
CA TYR A 81 0.38 -11.36 -13.12
C TYR A 81 0.65 -12.86 -12.98
N ALA A 82 0.46 -13.62 -14.06
CA ALA A 82 0.85 -15.02 -14.12
C ALA A 82 2.33 -15.15 -14.52
N ARG A 83 3.03 -16.14 -13.96
CA ARG A 83 4.47 -16.37 -14.12
C ARG A 83 4.96 -16.34 -15.56
N GLU A 84 4.17 -16.91 -16.47
CA GLU A 84 4.45 -17.02 -17.91
C GLU A 84 4.41 -15.65 -18.63
N TRP A 85 3.75 -14.64 -18.03
CA TRP A 85 3.46 -13.35 -18.68
C TRP A 85 4.27 -12.17 -18.14
N GLY A 86 4.76 -12.21 -16.90
CA GLY A 86 5.42 -11.04 -16.28
C GLY A 86 6.93 -11.15 -16.18
N GLY A 87 7.57 -11.23 -17.34
CA GLY A 87 9.03 -11.17 -17.49
C GLY A 87 9.42 -10.32 -18.71
N THR A 88 9.25 -9.00 -18.61
CA THR A 88 9.99 -7.98 -19.39
C THR A 88 10.25 -6.80 -18.49
#